data_AF-A0AAQ4FD73-F1
#
_entry.id   AF-A0AAQ4FD73-F1
#
_cell.length_a   1.000
_cell.length_b   1.000
_cell.length_c   1.000
_cell.angle_alpha   90.00
_cell.angle_beta   90.00
_cell.angle_gamma   90.00
#
_symmetry.space_group_name_H-M   'P 1'
#
loop_
_entity.id
_entity.type
_entity.pdbx_description
1 polymer ?
#
loop_
_entity_poly.entity_id
_entity_poly.type
_entity_poly.pdbx_seq_one_letter_code
_entity_poly.pdbx_strand_id
1 'polypeptide(L)'
;MAELCCTLLLNLSEWDIFSEIENKQRASVGVFELSKALAAVCKDVSMNKLTRSIAQELWDLLLSMLVTPGTPQNKKASIMAGKDGGQRDATATPTLSRHTFHSFLQQLKDNMALTILLSCLAKMYNILRDDSGSEVCLEYPQLWPAAISSPSNYCRATAMDVFHATLQHCLATNNSHAGWVKVLADFCYAQGHHSAALKHYLAALLMSTDYFTQPPPRSLADDLMYKKMSHCCSKLQCHTQAALFCQLMEEPDYNAAFKALNERQCQDSCDSLYEHVFDITLLEFLVNLHTRRGELESRQKALQCIGLLELNASNNEEIQREAANVRRGDFLRVMARQYL
;
A
#
# COMPACT_ATOMS: atom_id res chain seq x y z
N MET A 1 27.71 19.91 -4.97
CA MET A 1 28.53 19.09 -5.89
C MET A 1 28.54 17.64 -5.44
N ALA A 2 29.13 17.28 -4.29
CA ALA A 2 29.17 15.88 -3.83
C ALA A 2 27.78 15.22 -3.66
N GLU A 3 26.81 15.94 -3.09
CA GLU A 3 25.43 15.45 -2.92
C GLU A 3 24.76 15.13 -4.26
N LEU A 4 24.94 16.01 -5.25
CA LEU A 4 24.43 15.84 -6.62
C LEU A 4 25.08 14.63 -7.32
N CYS A 5 26.37 14.37 -7.06
CA CYS A 5 27.03 13.19 -7.58
C CYS A 5 26.44 11.91 -6.98
N CYS A 6 26.15 11.89 -5.67
CA CYS A 6 25.56 10.72 -5.02
C CYS A 6 24.16 10.41 -5.59
N THR A 7 23.31 11.43 -5.71
CA THR A 7 21.96 11.25 -6.28
C THR A 7 22.02 10.88 -7.76
N LEU A 8 22.96 11.43 -8.52
CA LEU A 8 23.20 11.05 -9.92
C LEU A 8 23.58 9.57 -10.04
N LEU A 9 24.52 9.08 -9.24
CA LEU A 9 24.94 7.67 -9.28
C LEU A 9 23.79 6.72 -8.92
N LEU A 10 22.98 7.07 -7.91
CA LEU A 10 21.77 6.30 -7.57
C LEU A 10 20.77 6.28 -8.72
N ASN A 11 20.56 7.43 -9.38
CA ASN A 11 19.64 7.56 -10.53
C ASN A 11 20.10 6.78 -11.77
N LEU A 12 21.40 6.56 -11.91
CA LEU A 12 21.99 5.73 -12.96
C LEU A 12 22.07 4.25 -12.56
N SER A 13 21.56 3.89 -11.38
CA SER A 13 21.65 2.54 -10.80
C SER A 13 23.09 2.03 -10.63
N GLU A 14 24.08 2.93 -10.55
CA GLU A 14 25.51 2.63 -10.39
C GLU A 14 25.86 2.36 -8.91
N TRP A 15 25.26 1.33 -8.33
CA TRP A 15 25.33 1.05 -6.89
C TRP A 15 26.70 0.56 -6.41
N ASP A 16 27.46 -0.10 -7.29
CA ASP A 16 28.75 -0.70 -6.95
C ASP A 16 29.80 0.33 -6.50
N ILE A 17 29.75 1.53 -7.10
CA ILE A 17 30.70 2.61 -6.86
C ILE A 17 30.70 3.05 -5.38
N PHE A 18 29.57 2.97 -4.69
CA PHE A 18 29.48 3.34 -3.27
C PHE A 18 30.25 2.38 -2.34
N SER A 19 30.50 1.13 -2.78
CA SER A 19 31.29 0.16 -2.00
C SER A 19 32.80 0.42 -2.13
N GLU A 20 33.22 1.06 -3.21
CA GLU A 20 34.64 1.33 -3.54
C GLU A 20 35.15 2.64 -2.92
N ILE A 21 34.24 3.57 -2.60
CA ILE A 21 34.59 4.86 -2.00
C ILE A 21 34.91 4.67 -0.50
N GLU A 22 36.20 4.59 -0.17
CA GLU A 22 36.68 4.48 1.21
C GLU A 22 36.25 5.67 2.11
N ASN A 23 36.00 5.38 3.40
CA ASN A 23 35.55 6.28 4.49
C ASN A 23 36.43 7.52 4.80
N LYS A 24 37.39 7.88 3.94
CA LYS A 24 38.39 8.94 4.20
C LYS A 24 37.84 10.37 4.01
N GLN A 25 36.68 10.55 3.37
CA GLN A 25 36.10 11.89 3.11
C GLN A 25 34.78 12.11 3.90
N ARG A 26 34.90 12.32 5.21
CA ARG A 26 33.77 12.61 6.13
C ARG A 26 33.15 14.03 5.98
N ALA A 27 33.26 14.69 4.83
CA ALA A 27 32.81 16.08 4.69
C ALA A 27 31.31 16.23 4.33
N SER A 28 30.63 15.14 3.95
CA SER A 28 29.24 15.11 3.49
C SER A 28 28.43 14.02 4.22
N VAL A 29 28.50 14.01 5.56
CA VAL A 29 28.14 12.89 6.43
C VAL A 29 26.66 12.47 6.35
N GLY A 30 25.76 13.32 5.86
CA GLY A 30 24.32 12.98 5.74
C GLY A 30 23.97 12.27 4.44
N VAL A 31 24.19 12.94 3.30
CA VAL A 31 23.75 12.44 1.98
C VAL A 31 24.55 11.24 1.51
N PHE A 32 25.87 11.22 1.77
CA PHE A 32 26.72 10.12 1.33
C PHE A 32 26.36 8.82 2.05
N GLU A 33 26.22 8.84 3.38
CA GLU A 33 25.84 7.66 4.17
C GLU A 33 24.45 7.15 3.80
N LEU A 34 23.49 8.07 3.61
CA LEU A 34 22.15 7.71 3.11
C LEU A 34 22.23 7.04 1.73
N SER A 35 23.02 7.61 0.81
CA SER A 35 23.15 7.09 -0.55
C SER A 35 23.83 5.73 -0.57
N LYS A 36 24.87 5.54 0.25
CA LYS A 36 25.60 4.28 0.40
C LYS A 36 24.70 3.18 0.98
N ALA A 37 23.98 3.48 2.07
CA ALA A 37 23.04 2.54 2.67
C ALA A 37 21.92 2.16 1.69
N LEU A 38 21.36 3.14 0.98
CA LEU A 38 20.33 2.91 -0.02
C LEU A 38 20.84 2.07 -1.20
N ALA A 39 22.02 2.40 -1.75
CA ALA A 39 22.65 1.65 -2.84
C ALA A 39 22.91 0.18 -2.45
N ALA A 40 23.38 -0.07 -1.23
CA ALA A 40 23.61 -1.41 -0.72
C ALA A 40 22.31 -2.25 -0.68
N VAL A 41 21.20 -1.64 -0.22
CA VAL A 41 19.88 -2.30 -0.22
C VAL A 41 19.37 -2.50 -1.65
N CYS A 42 19.50 -1.51 -2.54
CA CYS A 42 19.08 -1.64 -3.94
C CYS A 42 19.78 -2.82 -4.63
N LYS A 43 21.10 -2.94 -4.45
CA LYS A 43 21.90 -4.06 -4.97
C LYS A 43 21.48 -5.40 -4.39
N ASP A 44 21.22 -5.46 -3.08
CA ASP A 44 20.81 -6.71 -2.44
C ASP A 44 19.40 -7.16 -2.90
N VAL A 45 18.48 -6.21 -3.07
CA VAL A 45 17.14 -6.44 -3.63
C VAL A 45 17.21 -6.86 -5.10
N SER A 46 18.06 -6.23 -5.92
CA SER A 46 18.21 -6.59 -7.34
C SER A 46 18.78 -8.00 -7.53
N MET A 47 19.56 -8.49 -6.56
CA MET A 47 20.05 -9.87 -6.49
C MET A 47 19.05 -10.84 -5.82
N ASN A 48 17.86 -10.36 -5.45
CA ASN A 48 16.81 -11.12 -4.75
C ASN A 48 17.27 -11.79 -3.44
N LYS A 49 18.24 -11.19 -2.74
CA LYS A 49 18.79 -11.73 -1.48
C LYS A 49 17.98 -11.29 -0.26
N LEU A 50 17.51 -10.04 -0.26
CA LEU A 50 16.61 -9.47 0.75
C LEU A 50 17.16 -9.56 2.19
N THR A 51 18.43 -9.24 2.33
CA THR A 51 19.24 -9.38 3.54
C THR A 51 18.94 -8.26 4.55
N ARG A 52 18.24 -8.61 5.63
CA ARG A 52 17.84 -7.65 6.67
C ARG A 52 19.01 -6.90 7.35
N SER A 53 20.17 -7.52 7.52
CA SER A 53 21.33 -6.86 8.13
C SER A 53 21.88 -5.70 7.27
N ILE A 54 21.74 -5.78 5.95
CA ILE A 54 22.11 -4.70 5.03
C ILE A 54 21.11 -3.56 5.12
N ALA A 55 19.81 -3.89 5.21
CA ALA A 55 18.74 -2.91 5.36
C ALA A 55 18.73 -2.18 6.72
N GLN A 56 19.39 -2.73 7.73
CA GLN A 56 19.41 -2.19 9.09
C GLN A 56 20.06 -0.79 9.15
N GLU A 57 21.13 -0.55 8.37
CA GLU A 57 21.80 0.75 8.35
C GLU A 57 20.88 1.85 7.80
N LEU A 58 20.18 1.58 6.69
CA LEU A 58 19.20 2.49 6.12
C LEU A 58 18.04 2.75 7.08
N TRP A 59 17.54 1.69 7.74
CA TRP A 59 16.50 1.78 8.76
C TRP A 59 16.90 2.72 9.90
N ASP A 60 18.09 2.54 10.47
CA ASP A 60 18.55 3.33 11.62
C ASP A 60 18.77 4.81 11.23
N LEU A 61 19.29 5.08 10.03
CA LEU A 61 19.45 6.44 9.50
C LEU A 61 18.11 7.15 9.37
N LEU A 62 17.12 6.52 8.72
CA LEU A 62 15.80 7.11 8.53
C LEU A 62 15.05 7.25 9.86
N LEU A 63 15.19 6.30 10.78
CA LEU A 63 14.55 6.34 12.10
C LEU A 63 15.14 7.47 12.97
N SER A 64 16.44 7.75 12.86
CA SER A 64 17.11 8.83 13.58
C SER A 64 16.52 10.22 13.27
N MET A 65 16.00 10.40 12.07
CA MET A 65 15.37 11.63 11.60
C MET A 65 13.99 11.89 12.26
N LEU A 66 13.36 10.84 12.81
CA LEU A 66 12.01 10.88 13.38
C LEU A 66 11.98 11.15 14.90
N VAL A 67 13.15 11.28 15.54
CA VAL A 67 13.28 11.46 16.99
C VAL A 67 12.63 12.78 17.44
N THR A 68 11.86 12.73 18.52
CA THR A 68 11.21 13.91 19.12
C THR A 68 12.27 14.90 19.64
N PRO A 69 12.17 16.22 19.34
CA PRO A 69 13.08 17.21 19.90
C PRO A 69 13.05 17.19 21.44
N GLY A 70 14.20 17.01 22.08
CA GLY A 70 14.34 17.08 23.54
C GLY A 70 14.28 15.74 24.30
N THR A 71 14.10 14.60 23.62
CA THR A 71 14.31 13.29 24.26
C THR A 71 15.82 13.01 24.36
N PRO A 72 16.36 12.67 25.55
CA PRO A 72 17.73 12.19 25.63
C PRO A 72 17.82 10.86 24.86
N GLN A 73 18.69 10.80 23.84
CA GLN A 73 19.02 9.55 23.17
C GLN A 73 19.52 8.57 24.23
N ASN A 74 18.71 7.57 24.56
CA ASN A 74 19.15 6.48 25.42
C ASN A 74 20.31 5.76 24.71
N LYS A 75 21.51 5.89 25.29
CA LYS A 75 22.76 5.21 24.93
C LYS A 75 22.63 3.69 25.04
N LYS A 76 21.83 3.05 24.17
CA LYS A 76 21.65 1.59 24.12
C LYS A 76 22.15 0.93 22.84
N ALA A 77 22.85 1.67 21.97
CA ALA A 77 23.62 1.08 20.87
C ALA A 77 25.05 0.66 21.28
N SER A 78 25.48 0.89 22.52
CA SER A 78 26.88 0.71 22.95
C SER A 78 27.15 -0.45 23.92
N ILE A 79 26.25 -1.42 24.10
CA ILE A 79 26.43 -2.52 25.09
C ILE A 79 26.71 -3.87 24.41
N MET A 80 27.59 -3.91 23.41
CA MET A 80 28.21 -5.18 22.95
C MET A 80 29.69 -5.05 22.56
N ALA A 81 30.43 -4.12 23.17
CA ALA A 81 31.88 -4.13 23.06
C ALA A 81 32.52 -3.77 24.41
N GLY A 82 33.12 -4.77 25.04
CA GLY A 82 34.33 -4.65 25.87
C GLY A 82 34.28 -3.74 27.10
N LYS A 83 34.44 -4.37 28.27
CA LYS A 83 35.20 -3.81 29.40
C LYS A 83 36.45 -3.07 28.88
N ASP A 84 36.52 -1.76 29.07
CA ASP A 84 37.60 -1.13 29.82
C ASP A 84 37.39 0.38 29.98
N GLY A 85 37.79 0.89 31.13
CA GLY A 85 37.73 2.31 31.47
C GLY A 85 38.62 3.14 30.56
N GLY A 86 38.02 4.15 29.93
CA GLY A 86 38.74 5.11 29.11
C GLY A 86 37.77 6.11 28.52
N GLN A 87 37.65 7.27 29.15
CA GLN A 87 36.92 8.42 28.68
C GLN A 87 37.50 8.87 27.33
N ARG A 88 36.88 8.39 26.24
CA ARG A 88 37.08 8.88 24.87
C ARG A 88 35.76 9.42 24.41
N ASP A 89 35.81 10.61 23.81
CA ASP A 89 34.67 11.32 23.24
C ASP A 89 33.70 10.37 22.55
N ALA A 90 32.47 10.30 23.06
CA ALA A 90 31.39 9.62 22.40
C ALA A 90 31.16 10.33 21.07
N THR A 91 31.69 9.75 20.00
CA THR A 91 31.42 10.18 18.63
C THR A 91 29.93 10.13 18.44
N ALA A 92 29.29 11.29 18.42
CA ALA A 92 27.87 11.42 18.14
C ALA A 92 27.62 10.72 16.80
N THR A 93 26.78 9.68 16.80
CA THR A 93 26.31 9.07 15.56
C THR A 93 25.70 10.19 14.71
N PRO A 94 26.16 10.38 13.46
CA PRO A 94 25.69 11.47 12.64
C PRO A 94 24.19 11.30 12.41
N THR A 95 23.42 12.28 12.83
CA THR A 95 21.97 12.27 12.66
C THR A 95 21.61 12.83 11.28
N LEU A 96 20.78 12.10 10.55
CA LEU A 96 20.26 12.57 9.27
C LEU A 96 19.26 13.72 9.53
N SER A 97 19.56 14.91 9.00
CA SER A 97 18.63 16.04 9.13
C SER A 97 17.46 15.90 8.15
N ARG A 98 16.26 16.30 8.59
CA ARG A 98 15.04 16.31 7.75
C ARG A 98 15.21 17.14 6.47
N HIS A 99 15.89 18.27 6.59
CA HIS A 99 16.16 19.14 5.44
C HIS A 99 17.06 18.45 4.41
N THR A 100 18.11 17.77 4.89
CA THR A 100 19.02 17.00 4.05
C THR A 100 18.29 15.87 3.32
N PHE A 101 17.45 15.11 4.04
CA PHE A 101 16.64 14.05 3.43
C PHE A 101 15.69 14.60 2.35
N HIS A 102 15.01 15.71 2.63
CA HIS A 102 14.09 16.32 1.65
C HIS A 102 14.83 16.80 0.39
N SER A 103 15.98 17.48 0.53
CA SER A 103 16.82 17.91 -0.60
C SER A 103 17.31 16.72 -1.43
N PHE A 104 17.73 15.65 -0.76
CA PHE A 104 18.13 14.38 -1.39
C PHE A 104 16.97 13.75 -2.17
N LEU A 105 15.80 13.62 -1.54
CA LEU A 105 14.60 13.03 -2.12
C LEU A 105 14.21 13.74 -3.42
N GLN A 106 14.18 15.07 -3.42
CA GLN A 106 13.79 15.86 -4.61
C GLN A 106 14.68 15.60 -5.84
N GLN A 107 15.89 15.08 -5.66
CA GLN A 107 16.82 14.76 -6.74
C GLN A 107 16.77 13.29 -7.16
N LEU A 108 16.23 12.41 -6.32
CA LEU A 108 16.15 10.98 -6.58
C LEU A 108 14.99 10.66 -7.55
N LYS A 109 15.28 9.87 -8.57
CA LYS A 109 14.36 9.49 -9.65
C LYS A 109 14.33 7.98 -9.93
N ASP A 110 15.31 7.24 -9.43
CA ASP A 110 15.35 5.77 -9.61
C ASP A 110 14.16 5.10 -8.89
N ASN A 111 13.40 4.28 -9.63
CA ASN A 111 12.20 3.64 -9.11
C ASN A 111 12.51 2.65 -7.98
N MET A 112 13.60 1.87 -8.07
CA MET A 112 13.94 0.88 -7.05
C MET A 112 14.30 1.57 -5.73
N ALA A 113 15.16 2.59 -5.80
CA ALA A 113 15.58 3.39 -4.67
C ALA A 113 14.38 4.10 -4.01
N LEU A 114 13.50 4.69 -4.81
CA LEU A 114 12.27 5.32 -4.33
C LEU A 114 11.31 4.32 -3.67
N THR A 115 11.13 3.13 -4.26
CA THR A 115 10.31 2.05 -3.67
C THR A 115 10.87 1.58 -2.33
N ILE A 116 12.19 1.41 -2.22
CA ILE A 116 12.85 0.99 -0.96
C ILE A 116 12.66 2.05 0.13
N LEU A 117 12.87 3.33 -0.18
CA LEU A 117 12.65 4.43 0.77
C LEU A 117 11.18 4.50 1.21
N LEU A 118 10.26 4.44 0.24
CA LEU A 118 8.83 4.48 0.50
C LEU A 118 8.39 3.31 1.39
N SER A 119 8.88 2.10 1.10
CA SER A 119 8.60 0.91 1.90
C SER A 119 9.13 1.01 3.33
N CYS A 120 10.36 1.49 3.50
CA CYS A 120 10.97 1.68 4.82
C CYS A 120 10.13 2.65 5.67
N LEU A 121 9.79 3.80 5.09
CA LEU A 121 8.99 4.83 5.76
C LEU A 121 7.54 4.38 6.01
N ALA A 122 6.93 3.64 5.08
CA ALA A 122 5.61 3.05 5.26
C ALA A 122 5.61 2.06 6.43
N LYS A 123 6.67 1.25 6.60
CA LYS A 123 6.79 0.35 7.75
C LYS A 123 6.92 1.13 9.05
N MET A 124 7.73 2.19 9.09
CA MET A 124 7.84 3.05 10.27
C MET A 124 6.50 3.72 10.60
N TYR A 125 5.80 4.23 9.59
CA TYR A 125 4.47 4.81 9.74
C TYR A 125 3.47 3.80 10.33
N ASN A 126 3.41 2.57 9.79
CA ASN A 126 2.52 1.52 10.29
C ASN A 126 2.82 1.17 11.76
N ILE A 127 4.09 1.03 12.16
CA ILE A 127 4.48 0.70 13.54
C ILE A 127 4.15 1.84 14.51
N LEU A 128 4.39 3.10 14.10
CA LEU A 128 4.22 4.26 14.98
C LEU A 128 2.76 4.71 15.08
N ARG A 129 1.87 4.22 14.23
CA ARG A 129 0.44 4.50 14.30
C ARG A 129 -0.25 3.55 15.28
N ASP A 130 -1.21 4.06 16.05
CA ASP A 130 -1.92 3.29 17.08
C ASP A 130 -3.01 2.35 16.51
N ASP A 131 -3.36 2.46 15.22
CA ASP A 131 -4.38 1.64 14.55
C ASP A 131 -3.75 0.60 13.62
N SER A 132 -3.87 -0.68 14.00
CA SER A 132 -3.40 -1.84 13.23
C SER A 132 -4.41 -2.32 12.17
N GLY A 133 -5.64 -1.81 12.14
CA GLY A 133 -6.68 -2.25 11.20
C GLY A 133 -6.55 -1.70 9.78
N SER A 134 -5.71 -0.68 9.58
CA SER A 134 -5.64 0.11 8.34
C SER A 134 -4.22 0.23 7.79
N GLU A 135 -3.41 -0.82 7.91
CA GLU A 135 -1.99 -0.81 7.50
C GLU A 135 -1.82 -0.45 6.02
N VAL A 136 -0.79 0.33 5.73
CA VAL A 136 -0.37 0.68 4.37
C VAL A 136 0.45 -0.47 3.79
N CYS A 137 0.16 -0.85 2.54
CA CYS A 137 0.88 -1.90 1.84
C CYS A 137 2.38 -1.59 1.74
N LEU A 138 3.20 -2.64 1.81
CA LEU A 138 4.64 -2.58 1.83
C LEU A 138 5.19 -3.47 0.71
N GLU A 139 6.04 -2.92 -0.14
CA GLU A 139 6.91 -3.73 -0.99
C GLU A 139 8.14 -4.16 -0.19
N TYR A 140 8.61 -5.40 -0.32
CA TYR A 140 9.74 -5.91 0.47
C TYR A 140 9.61 -5.84 2.02
N PRO A 141 8.45 -6.22 2.61
CA PRO A 141 8.24 -6.13 4.07
C PRO A 141 9.29 -6.89 4.90
N GLN A 142 9.89 -7.94 4.34
CA GLN A 142 10.93 -8.77 4.95
C GLN A 142 12.24 -8.03 5.29
N LEU A 143 12.49 -6.89 4.63
CA LEU A 143 13.69 -6.08 4.88
C LEU A 143 13.65 -5.39 6.25
N TRP A 144 12.44 -5.13 6.77
CA TRP A 144 12.26 -4.18 7.86
C TRP A 144 11.95 -4.86 9.19
N PRO A 145 12.38 -4.26 10.32
CA PRO A 145 11.98 -4.70 11.64
C PRO A 145 10.45 -4.70 11.86
N ALA A 146 9.97 -5.67 12.63
CA ALA A 146 8.55 -5.76 12.98
C ALA A 146 8.12 -4.74 14.05
N ALA A 147 9.07 -4.26 14.87
CA ALA A 147 8.80 -3.35 15.99
C ALA A 147 9.92 -2.32 16.14
N ILE A 148 9.56 -1.14 16.67
CA ILE A 148 10.48 -0.07 17.04
C ILE A 148 10.66 -0.08 18.56
N SER A 149 11.90 -0.02 19.03
CA SER A 149 12.19 0.12 20.46
C SER A 149 11.80 1.50 20.94
N SER A 150 11.03 1.58 22.03
CA SER A 150 10.54 2.83 22.62
C SER A 150 9.82 3.75 21.60
N PRO A 151 8.67 3.34 21.03
CA PRO A 151 7.91 4.12 20.05
C PRO A 151 7.58 5.56 20.49
N SER A 152 7.44 5.77 21.81
CA SER A 152 7.21 7.08 22.43
C SER A 152 8.31 8.12 22.16
N ASN A 153 9.51 7.68 21.78
CA ASN A 153 10.63 8.58 21.51
C ASN A 153 10.56 9.24 20.12
N TYR A 154 9.64 8.79 19.26
CA TYR A 154 9.52 9.23 17.88
C TYR A 154 8.25 10.07 17.68
N CYS A 155 8.37 11.11 16.87
CA CYS A 155 7.28 12.00 16.58
C CYS A 155 6.39 11.41 15.47
N ARG A 156 5.19 10.93 15.82
CA ARG A 156 4.23 10.35 14.88
C ARG A 156 3.84 11.30 13.74
N ALA A 157 3.64 12.58 14.05
CA ALA A 157 3.34 13.60 13.04
C ALA A 157 4.49 13.74 12.03
N THR A 158 5.74 13.76 12.51
CA THR A 158 6.91 13.81 11.63
C THR A 158 7.04 12.55 10.77
N ALA A 159 6.79 11.37 11.33
CA ALA A 159 6.79 10.12 10.56
C ALA A 159 5.75 10.14 9.42
N MET A 160 4.54 10.62 9.72
CA MET A 160 3.48 10.81 8.72
C MET A 160 3.88 11.81 7.64
N ASP A 161 4.43 12.98 8.01
CA ASP A 161 4.80 14.03 7.07
C ASP A 161 5.92 13.58 6.12
N VAL A 162 6.96 12.93 6.66
CA VAL A 162 8.08 12.41 5.86
C VAL A 162 7.61 11.29 4.93
N PHE A 163 6.80 10.37 5.43
CA PHE A 163 6.21 9.30 4.61
C PHE A 163 5.37 9.89 3.47
N HIS A 164 4.46 10.82 3.79
CA HIS A 164 3.58 11.43 2.81
C HIS A 164 4.35 12.25 1.76
N ALA A 165 5.33 13.05 2.18
CA ALA A 165 6.19 13.80 1.25
C ALA A 165 6.97 12.86 0.30
N THR A 166 7.45 11.72 0.82
CA THR A 166 8.12 10.70 0.01
C THR A 166 7.16 10.09 -1.01
N LEU A 167 5.95 9.71 -0.57
CA LEU A 167 4.92 9.16 -1.45
C LEU A 167 4.52 10.15 -2.57
N GLN A 168 4.34 11.43 -2.24
CA GLN A 168 4.04 12.46 -3.24
C GLN A 168 5.17 12.62 -4.26
N HIS A 169 6.42 12.59 -3.80
CA HIS A 169 7.58 12.65 -4.69
C HIS A 169 7.67 11.42 -5.62
N CYS A 170 7.43 10.21 -5.10
CA CYS A 170 7.37 8.99 -5.90
C CYS A 170 6.33 9.15 -7.03
N LEU A 171 5.10 9.53 -6.69
CA LEU A 171 4.02 9.70 -7.66
C LEU A 171 4.27 10.83 -8.68
N ALA A 172 4.93 11.92 -8.25
CA ALA A 172 5.34 12.99 -9.16
C ALA A 172 6.44 12.55 -10.13
N THR A 173 7.30 11.64 -9.71
CA THR A 173 8.41 11.09 -10.51
C THR A 173 7.91 10.05 -11.51
N ASN A 174 7.05 9.13 -11.06
CA ASN A 174 6.45 8.11 -11.91
C ASN A 174 4.99 7.87 -11.49
N ASN A 175 4.09 8.59 -12.16
CA ASN A 175 2.64 8.47 -11.94
C ASN A 175 2.04 7.17 -12.51
N SER A 176 2.82 6.39 -13.27
CA SER A 176 2.39 5.13 -13.88
C SER A 176 2.63 3.90 -12.99
N HIS A 177 3.24 4.07 -11.82
CA HIS A 177 3.56 2.98 -10.91
C HIS A 177 2.35 2.56 -10.05
N ALA A 178 1.62 1.53 -10.48
CA ALA A 178 0.38 1.06 -9.82
C ALA A 178 0.57 0.72 -8.33
N GLY A 179 1.73 0.16 -7.95
CA GLY A 179 2.05 -0.15 -6.55
C GLY A 179 2.09 1.09 -5.66
N TRP A 180 2.60 2.23 -6.18
CA TRP A 180 2.67 3.48 -5.41
C TRP A 180 1.29 4.14 -5.31
N VAL A 181 0.46 4.01 -6.34
CA VAL A 181 -0.93 4.45 -6.30
C VAL A 181 -1.74 3.63 -5.29
N LYS A 182 -1.48 2.32 -5.18
CA LYS A 182 -2.06 1.48 -4.11
C LYS A 182 -1.63 1.93 -2.71
N VAL A 183 -0.35 2.29 -2.52
CA VAL A 183 0.14 2.86 -1.25
C VAL A 183 -0.60 4.16 -0.91
N LEU A 184 -0.86 5.03 -1.90
CA LEU A 184 -1.69 6.22 -1.71
C LEU A 184 -3.13 5.88 -1.34
N ALA A 185 -3.73 4.89 -1.98
CA ALA A 185 -5.08 4.42 -1.64
C ALA A 185 -5.16 3.94 -0.17
N ASP A 186 -4.21 3.12 0.26
CA ASP A 186 -4.12 2.65 1.64
C ASP A 186 -3.89 3.80 2.63
N PHE A 187 -3.07 4.79 2.26
CA PHE A 187 -2.87 5.99 3.10
C PHE A 187 -4.17 6.80 3.22
N CYS A 188 -4.88 7.06 2.12
CA CYS A 188 -6.19 7.72 2.15
C CYS A 188 -7.20 6.93 3.00
N TYR A 189 -7.21 5.61 2.87
CA TYR A 189 -8.06 4.71 3.65
C TYR A 189 -7.78 4.87 5.16
N ALA A 190 -6.51 4.82 5.55
CA ALA A 190 -6.09 4.97 6.94
C ALA A 190 -6.45 6.33 7.55
N GLN A 191 -6.54 7.37 6.74
CA GLN A 191 -6.96 8.71 7.16
C GLN A 191 -8.48 8.89 7.17
N GLY A 192 -9.26 7.85 6.83
CA GLY A 192 -10.73 7.93 6.75
C GLY A 192 -11.26 8.60 5.47
N HIS A 193 -10.40 8.90 4.49
CA HIS A 193 -10.78 9.48 3.21
C HIS A 193 -11.28 8.40 2.23
N HIS A 194 -12.42 7.78 2.54
CA HIS A 194 -12.93 6.59 1.84
C HIS A 194 -13.18 6.78 0.33
N SER A 195 -13.72 7.93 -0.09
CA SER A 195 -13.96 8.21 -1.51
C SER A 195 -12.64 8.35 -2.29
N ALA A 196 -11.66 9.07 -1.73
CA ALA A 196 -10.33 9.18 -2.34
C ALA A 196 -9.60 7.83 -2.37
N ALA A 197 -9.73 7.02 -1.32
CA ALA A 197 -9.18 5.67 -1.29
C ALA A 197 -9.73 4.81 -2.43
N LEU A 198 -11.06 4.79 -2.63
CA LEU A 198 -11.69 4.07 -3.75
C LEU A 198 -11.18 4.54 -5.11
N LYS A 199 -11.10 5.86 -5.31
CA LYS A 199 -10.53 6.45 -6.54
C LYS A 199 -9.13 5.91 -6.82
N HIS A 200 -8.24 5.92 -5.82
CA HIS A 200 -6.87 5.46 -6.01
C HIS A 200 -6.76 3.93 -6.17
N TYR A 201 -7.56 3.14 -5.47
CA TYR A 201 -7.61 1.69 -5.69
C TYR A 201 -8.05 1.35 -7.12
N LEU A 202 -9.11 2.00 -7.62
CA LEU A 202 -9.59 1.80 -8.99
C LEU A 202 -8.56 2.26 -10.03
N ALA A 203 -7.85 3.36 -9.77
CA ALA A 203 -6.76 3.82 -10.63
C ALA A 203 -5.63 2.78 -10.68
N ALA A 204 -5.20 2.24 -9.54
CA ALA A 204 -4.18 1.19 -9.50
C ALA A 204 -4.60 -0.06 -10.29
N LEU A 205 -5.86 -0.51 -10.14
CA LEU A 205 -6.41 -1.62 -10.93
C LEU A 205 -6.40 -1.31 -12.42
N LEU A 206 -6.89 -0.13 -12.82
CA LEU A 206 -6.93 0.31 -14.22
C LEU A 206 -5.53 0.40 -14.85
N MET A 207 -4.52 0.82 -14.09
CA MET A 207 -3.13 0.91 -14.58
C MET A 207 -2.49 -0.47 -14.78
N SER A 208 -2.93 -1.47 -14.02
CA SER A 208 -2.42 -2.84 -14.07
C SER A 208 -3.21 -3.78 -14.97
N THR A 209 -4.33 -3.30 -15.51
CA THR A 209 -5.25 -4.07 -16.35
C THR A 209 -5.49 -3.33 -17.65
N ASP A 210 -5.63 -4.03 -18.77
CA ASP A 210 -6.00 -3.39 -20.04
C ASP A 210 -7.49 -3.03 -20.01
N TYR A 211 -7.84 -1.93 -19.33
CA TYR A 211 -9.21 -1.46 -19.12
C TYR A 211 -10.15 -2.52 -18.49
N PHE A 212 -9.63 -3.23 -17.48
CA PHE A 212 -10.31 -4.32 -16.78
C PHE A 212 -10.75 -5.49 -17.67
N THR A 213 -10.15 -5.65 -18.86
CA THR A 213 -10.39 -6.83 -19.72
C THR A 213 -9.72 -8.09 -19.18
N GLN A 214 -8.70 -7.92 -18.34
CA GLN A 214 -7.98 -9.01 -17.68
C GLN A 214 -8.03 -8.84 -16.16
N PRO A 215 -7.99 -9.95 -15.40
CA PRO A 215 -7.88 -9.87 -13.95
C PRO A 215 -6.59 -9.16 -13.53
N PRO A 216 -6.62 -8.32 -12.49
CA PRO A 216 -5.41 -7.67 -11.99
C PRO A 216 -4.42 -8.71 -11.42
N PRO A 217 -3.11 -8.43 -11.44
CA PRO A 217 -2.12 -9.27 -10.79
C PRO A 217 -2.42 -9.42 -9.28
N ARG A 218 -2.40 -10.66 -8.77
CA ARG A 218 -2.67 -10.94 -7.34
C ARG A 218 -1.68 -10.26 -6.38
N SER A 219 -0.45 -9.97 -6.85
CA SER A 219 0.54 -9.21 -6.08
C SER A 219 0.13 -7.75 -5.85
N LEU A 220 -0.78 -7.22 -6.68
CA LEU A 220 -1.32 -5.87 -6.55
C LEU A 220 -2.73 -5.88 -5.94
N ALA A 221 -3.62 -6.76 -6.40
CA ALA A 221 -5.00 -6.83 -5.97
C ALA A 221 -5.26 -8.13 -5.19
N ASP A 222 -5.12 -8.03 -3.88
CA ASP A 222 -5.39 -9.11 -2.93
C ASP A 222 -6.77 -8.93 -2.25
N ASP A 223 -7.22 -9.96 -1.53
CA ASP A 223 -8.49 -9.92 -0.79
C ASP A 223 -8.53 -8.76 0.22
N LEU A 224 -7.38 -8.38 0.78
CA LEU A 224 -7.28 -7.24 1.69
C LEU A 224 -7.63 -5.93 1.00
N MET A 225 -7.16 -5.71 -0.23
CA MET A 225 -7.54 -4.55 -1.04
C MET A 225 -9.04 -4.53 -1.30
N TYR A 226 -9.63 -5.63 -1.76
CA TYR A 226 -11.08 -5.68 -2.00
C TYR A 226 -11.90 -5.49 -0.72
N LYS A 227 -11.41 -5.98 0.41
CA LYS A 227 -12.04 -5.78 1.73
C LYS A 227 -12.04 -4.31 2.13
N LYS A 228 -10.93 -3.59 1.89
CA LYS A 228 -10.85 -2.13 2.11
C LYS A 228 -11.76 -1.36 1.15
N MET A 229 -11.85 -1.77 -0.12
CA MET A 229 -12.78 -1.18 -1.10
C MET A 229 -14.25 -1.38 -0.70
N SER A 230 -14.62 -2.60 -0.30
CA SER A 230 -15.94 -2.92 0.26
C SER A 230 -16.25 -2.03 1.47
N HIS A 231 -15.30 -1.91 2.41
CA HIS A 231 -15.46 -1.06 3.58
C HIS A 231 -15.66 0.42 3.22
N CYS A 232 -14.90 0.94 2.25
CA CYS A 232 -15.10 2.31 1.76
C CYS A 232 -16.51 2.52 1.21
N CYS A 233 -17.01 1.56 0.43
CA CYS A 233 -18.37 1.62 -0.12
C CYS A 233 -19.42 1.65 1.00
N SER A 234 -19.29 0.79 2.02
CA SER A 234 -20.18 0.82 3.19
C SER A 234 -20.15 2.15 3.94
N LYS A 235 -18.97 2.77 4.09
CA LYS A 235 -18.82 4.09 4.73
C LYS A 235 -19.45 5.22 3.91
N LEU A 236 -19.51 5.06 2.59
CA LEU A 236 -20.19 5.95 1.66
C LEU A 236 -21.66 5.59 1.42
N GLN A 237 -22.23 4.66 2.22
CA GLN A 237 -23.61 4.17 2.06
C GLN A 237 -23.91 3.54 0.68
N CYS A 238 -22.90 3.03 -0.01
CA CYS A 238 -23.01 2.29 -1.28
C CYS A 238 -22.94 0.79 -0.99
N HIS A 239 -24.00 0.21 -0.43
CA HIS A 239 -23.99 -1.13 0.14
C HIS A 239 -24.07 -2.25 -0.90
N THR A 240 -24.71 -2.01 -2.05
CA THR A 240 -24.69 -2.97 -3.15
C THR A 240 -23.29 -3.04 -3.75
N GLN A 241 -22.64 -1.90 -3.99
CA GLN A 241 -21.23 -1.86 -4.40
C GLN A 241 -20.33 -2.59 -3.39
N ALA A 242 -20.55 -2.39 -2.08
CA ALA A 242 -19.79 -3.08 -1.04
C ALA A 242 -19.90 -4.61 -1.14
N ALA A 243 -21.11 -5.13 -1.37
CA ALA A 243 -21.34 -6.57 -1.55
C ALA A 243 -20.72 -7.12 -2.84
N LEU A 244 -20.75 -6.34 -3.93
CA LEU A 244 -20.12 -6.70 -5.20
C LEU A 244 -18.60 -6.71 -5.13
N PHE A 245 -17.97 -6.00 -4.19
CA PHE A 245 -16.53 -6.17 -3.92
C PHE A 245 -16.23 -7.48 -3.19
N CYS A 246 -17.15 -7.99 -2.36
CA CYS A 246 -16.93 -9.25 -1.65
C CYS A 246 -16.83 -10.45 -2.58
N GLN A 247 -17.58 -10.50 -3.69
CA GLN A 247 -17.45 -11.58 -4.68
C GLN A 247 -16.13 -11.54 -5.48
N LEU A 248 -15.36 -10.44 -5.42
CA LEU A 248 -14.08 -10.33 -6.15
C LEU A 248 -12.92 -11.02 -5.43
N MET A 249 -13.12 -11.42 -4.17
CA MET A 249 -12.14 -12.14 -3.36
C MET A 249 -11.99 -13.59 -3.85
N GLU A 250 -10.87 -14.24 -3.52
CA GLU A 250 -10.68 -15.67 -3.82
C GLU A 250 -11.75 -16.54 -3.14
N GLU A 251 -12.03 -16.24 -1.87
CA GLU A 251 -13.18 -16.76 -1.15
C GLU A 251 -14.15 -15.60 -0.86
N PRO A 252 -15.35 -15.58 -1.48
CA PRO A 252 -16.31 -14.50 -1.25
C PRO A 252 -16.67 -14.30 0.23
N ASP A 253 -16.54 -13.08 0.75
CA ASP A 253 -16.96 -12.73 2.12
C ASP A 253 -18.49 -12.53 2.18
N TYR A 254 -19.22 -13.65 2.23
CA TYR A 254 -20.68 -13.66 2.32
C TYR A 254 -21.21 -12.97 3.57
N ASN A 255 -20.50 -13.05 4.70
CA ASN A 255 -20.93 -12.40 5.94
C ASN A 255 -20.97 -10.88 5.79
N ALA A 256 -19.91 -10.30 5.22
CA ALA A 256 -19.89 -8.87 4.92
C ALA A 256 -20.90 -8.49 3.83
N ALA A 257 -21.00 -9.30 2.76
CA ALA A 257 -21.92 -9.03 1.65
C ALA A 257 -23.39 -9.03 2.10
N PHE A 258 -23.84 -10.07 2.80
CA PHE A 258 -25.21 -10.17 3.29
C PHE A 258 -25.54 -9.10 4.32
N LYS A 259 -24.57 -8.69 5.14
CA LYS A 259 -24.75 -7.57 6.06
C LYS A 259 -24.98 -6.26 5.30
N ALA A 260 -24.15 -5.98 4.29
CA ALA A 260 -24.29 -4.79 3.45
C ALA A 260 -25.65 -4.78 2.71
N LEU A 261 -26.00 -5.88 2.03
CA LEU A 261 -27.27 -5.97 1.30
C LEU A 261 -28.52 -5.86 2.19
N ASN A 262 -28.41 -6.19 3.48
CA ASN A 262 -29.50 -6.01 4.43
C ASN A 262 -29.78 -4.55 4.81
N GLU A 263 -28.88 -3.62 4.49
CA GLU A 263 -29.14 -2.20 4.69
C GLU A 263 -30.32 -1.75 3.82
N ARG A 264 -31.11 -0.80 4.34
CA ARG A 264 -32.28 -0.26 3.63
C ARG A 264 -32.01 1.06 2.93
N GLN A 265 -31.07 1.83 3.46
CA GLN A 265 -30.68 3.11 2.91
C GLN A 265 -29.42 2.91 2.11
N CYS A 266 -29.53 3.04 0.79
CA CYS A 266 -28.40 2.92 -0.13
C CYS A 266 -28.33 4.15 -1.02
N GLN A 267 -27.11 4.61 -1.29
CA GLN A 267 -26.81 5.73 -2.18
C GLN A 267 -26.22 5.28 -3.52
N ASP A 268 -26.19 3.97 -3.78
CA ASP A 268 -25.86 3.41 -5.09
C ASP A 268 -27.13 3.03 -5.86
N SER A 269 -26.95 2.61 -7.12
CA SER A 269 -28.05 2.27 -8.02
C SER A 269 -28.72 0.91 -7.71
N CYS A 270 -28.45 0.30 -6.54
CA CYS A 270 -29.08 -0.92 -6.02
C CYS A 270 -29.25 -2.02 -7.08
N ASP A 271 -30.49 -2.30 -7.48
CA ASP A 271 -30.86 -3.42 -8.34
C ASP A 271 -30.41 -3.26 -9.80
N SER A 272 -29.95 -2.07 -10.21
CA SER A 272 -29.29 -1.89 -11.50
C SER A 272 -27.91 -2.56 -11.55
N LEU A 273 -27.30 -2.86 -10.41
CA LEU A 273 -25.99 -3.50 -10.33
C LEU A 273 -26.06 -5.03 -10.35
N TYR A 274 -27.26 -5.63 -10.36
CA TYR A 274 -27.43 -7.09 -10.31
C TYR A 274 -26.91 -7.79 -11.56
N GLU A 275 -26.87 -7.09 -12.70
CA GLU A 275 -26.25 -7.59 -13.92
C GLU A 275 -24.74 -7.85 -13.78
N HIS A 276 -24.10 -7.32 -12.74
CA HIS A 276 -22.68 -7.55 -12.45
C HIS A 276 -22.43 -8.60 -11.36
N VAL A 277 -23.48 -9.20 -10.80
CA VAL A 277 -23.34 -10.31 -9.85
C VAL A 277 -23.10 -11.58 -10.66
N PHE A 278 -22.00 -12.28 -10.38
CA PHE A 278 -21.68 -13.58 -10.97
C PHE A 278 -21.76 -14.72 -9.95
N ASP A 279 -21.90 -14.39 -8.67
CA ASP A 279 -22.07 -15.35 -7.59
C ASP A 279 -23.54 -15.73 -7.39
N ILE A 280 -23.85 -17.02 -7.57
CA ILE A 280 -25.23 -17.54 -7.45
C ILE A 280 -25.77 -17.41 -6.02
N THR A 281 -24.93 -17.63 -5.01
CA THR A 281 -25.35 -17.54 -3.60
C THR A 281 -25.75 -16.11 -3.23
N LEU A 282 -25.07 -15.09 -3.77
CA LEU A 282 -25.49 -13.69 -3.62
C LEU A 282 -26.83 -13.43 -4.31
N LEU A 283 -27.05 -13.93 -5.52
CA LEU A 283 -28.33 -13.77 -6.24
C LEU A 283 -29.49 -14.45 -5.50
N GLU A 284 -29.31 -15.67 -4.99
CA GLU A 284 -30.31 -16.37 -4.19
C GLU A 284 -30.67 -15.59 -2.91
N PHE A 285 -29.65 -15.04 -2.24
CA PHE A 285 -29.85 -14.18 -1.09
C PHE A 285 -30.68 -12.94 -1.45
N LEU A 286 -30.39 -12.27 -2.57
CA LEU A 286 -31.14 -11.12 -3.06
C LEU A 286 -32.61 -11.46 -3.35
N VAL A 287 -32.88 -12.60 -3.99
CA VAL A 287 -34.26 -13.07 -4.24
C VAL A 287 -35.01 -13.27 -2.92
N ASN A 288 -34.38 -13.92 -1.94
CA ASN A 288 -34.99 -14.13 -0.62
C ASN A 288 -35.20 -12.80 0.13
N LEU A 289 -34.22 -11.90 0.08
CA LEU A 289 -34.29 -10.58 0.70
C LEU A 289 -35.48 -9.78 0.15
N HIS A 290 -35.57 -9.63 -1.17
CA HIS A 290 -36.67 -8.90 -1.82
C HIS A 290 -38.02 -9.56 -1.61
N THR A 291 -38.08 -10.90 -1.57
CA THR A 291 -39.31 -11.62 -1.23
C THR A 291 -39.81 -11.27 0.17
N ARG A 292 -38.90 -11.27 1.17
CA ARG A 292 -39.25 -10.89 2.55
C ARG A 292 -39.66 -9.44 2.69
N ARG A 293 -39.12 -8.54 1.84
CA ARG A 293 -39.44 -7.11 1.84
C ARG A 293 -40.67 -6.74 0.99
N GLY A 294 -41.19 -7.66 0.17
CA GLY A 294 -42.29 -7.39 -0.76
C GLY A 294 -41.87 -6.59 -2.01
N GLU A 295 -40.58 -6.57 -2.34
CA GLU A 295 -39.98 -5.79 -3.43
C GLU A 295 -40.03 -6.60 -4.75
N LEU A 296 -41.21 -6.64 -5.38
CA LEU A 296 -41.49 -7.53 -6.52
C LEU A 296 -40.60 -7.28 -7.75
N GLU A 297 -40.32 -6.01 -8.09
CA GLU A 297 -39.54 -5.65 -9.27
C GLU A 297 -38.06 -6.06 -9.13
N SER A 298 -37.43 -5.69 -8.01
CA SER A 298 -36.04 -6.05 -7.73
C SER A 298 -35.87 -7.57 -7.57
N ARG A 299 -36.86 -8.26 -6.99
CA ARG A 299 -36.90 -9.73 -7.01
C ARG A 299 -36.89 -10.30 -8.43
N GLN A 300 -37.69 -9.73 -9.33
CA GLN A 300 -37.76 -10.19 -10.71
C GLN A 300 -36.44 -9.98 -11.45
N LYS A 301 -35.76 -8.85 -11.22
CA LYS A 301 -34.41 -8.59 -11.78
C LYS A 301 -33.39 -9.62 -11.30
N ALA A 302 -33.38 -9.94 -10.00
CA ALA A 302 -32.48 -10.97 -9.46
C ALA A 302 -32.79 -12.37 -10.05
N LEU A 303 -34.07 -12.74 -10.18
CA LEU A 303 -34.48 -14.00 -10.83
C LEU A 303 -34.06 -14.07 -12.30
N GLN A 304 -34.16 -12.96 -13.03
CA GLN A 304 -33.69 -12.88 -14.42
C GLN A 304 -32.18 -13.14 -14.50
N CYS A 305 -31.39 -12.59 -13.57
CA CYS A 305 -29.95 -12.83 -13.52
C CYS A 305 -29.63 -14.31 -13.24
N ILE A 306 -30.31 -14.95 -12.29
CA ILE A 306 -30.15 -16.40 -12.01
C ILE A 306 -30.46 -17.25 -13.25
N GLY A 307 -31.45 -16.83 -14.05
CA GLY A 307 -31.85 -17.53 -15.26
C GLY A 307 -30.88 -17.43 -16.44
N LEU A 308 -29.80 -16.66 -16.32
CA LEU A 308 -28.81 -16.50 -17.39
C LEU A 308 -27.97 -17.77 -17.56
N LEU A 309 -27.89 -18.25 -18.80
CA LEU A 309 -27.23 -19.52 -19.13
C LEU A 309 -25.75 -19.55 -18.74
N GLU A 310 -25.06 -18.41 -18.81
CA GLU A 310 -23.65 -18.28 -18.46
C GLU A 310 -23.37 -18.48 -16.97
N LEU A 311 -24.34 -18.21 -16.10
CA LEU A 311 -24.24 -18.38 -14.64
C LEU A 311 -24.69 -19.77 -14.17
N ASN A 312 -25.05 -20.68 -15.09
CA ASN A 312 -25.49 -22.00 -14.71
C ASN A 312 -24.39 -22.75 -13.94
N ALA A 313 -24.69 -23.19 -12.72
CA ALA A 313 -23.76 -23.93 -11.87
C ALA A 313 -23.30 -25.27 -12.49
N SER A 314 -24.02 -25.78 -13.48
CA SER A 314 -23.66 -26.99 -14.24
C SER A 314 -22.71 -26.74 -15.41
N ASN A 315 -22.39 -25.47 -15.72
CA ASN A 315 -21.39 -25.14 -16.73
C ASN A 315 -20.00 -25.64 -16.30
N ASN A 316 -19.11 -25.82 -17.27
CA ASN A 316 -17.71 -26.10 -16.94
C ASN A 316 -17.04 -24.88 -16.29
N GLU A 317 -15.92 -25.12 -15.59
CA GLU A 317 -15.19 -24.06 -14.89
C GLU A 317 -14.69 -22.94 -15.83
N GLU A 318 -14.44 -23.26 -17.09
CA GLU A 318 -13.98 -22.28 -18.09
C GLU A 318 -15.07 -21.25 -18.40
N ILE A 319 -16.30 -21.68 -18.67
CA ILE A 319 -17.43 -20.79 -18.92
C ILE A 319 -17.74 -19.97 -17.66
N GLN A 320 -17.74 -20.60 -16.48
CA GLN A 320 -17.98 -19.89 -15.22
C GLN A 320 -16.92 -18.81 -14.96
N ARG A 321 -15.65 -19.13 -15.20
CA ARG A 321 -14.53 -18.19 -15.05
C ARG A 321 -14.64 -17.03 -16.05
N GLU A 322 -14.99 -17.31 -17.29
CA GLU A 322 -15.13 -16.27 -18.32
C GLU A 322 -16.32 -15.34 -18.01
N ALA A 323 -17.48 -15.90 -17.65
CA ALA A 323 -18.64 -15.11 -17.23
C ALA A 323 -18.32 -14.21 -16.02
N ALA A 324 -17.61 -14.75 -15.02
CA ALA A 324 -17.16 -13.97 -13.86
C ALA A 324 -16.15 -12.88 -14.25
N ASN A 325 -15.22 -13.16 -15.17
CA ASN A 325 -14.24 -12.17 -15.64
C ASN A 325 -14.91 -11.01 -16.38
N VAL A 326 -15.85 -11.30 -17.29
CA VAL A 326 -16.60 -10.27 -18.03
C VAL A 326 -17.38 -9.38 -17.06
N ARG A 327 -18.17 -9.98 -16.16
CA ARG A 327 -18.97 -9.25 -15.17
C ARG A 327 -18.12 -8.45 -14.19
N ARG A 328 -16.98 -9.00 -13.76
CA ARG A 328 -15.97 -8.26 -12.96
C ARG A 328 -15.48 -7.03 -13.70
N GLY A 329 -15.09 -7.19 -14.97
CA GLY A 329 -14.59 -6.10 -15.80
C GLY A 329 -15.63 -5.00 -15.97
N ASP A 330 -16.87 -5.38 -16.25
CA ASP A 330 -17.99 -4.44 -16.40
C ASP A 330 -18.28 -3.68 -15.10
N PHE A 331 -18.32 -4.37 -13.95
CA PHE A 331 -18.47 -3.73 -12.64
C PHE A 331 -17.37 -2.72 -12.37
N LEU A 332 -16.11 -3.11 -12.57
CA LEU A 332 -14.97 -2.22 -12.32
C LEU A 332 -14.95 -1.01 -13.26
N ARG A 333 -15.46 -1.14 -14.49
CA ARG A 333 -15.67 0.01 -15.40
C ARG A 333 -16.78 0.94 -14.92
N VAL A 334 -17.89 0.40 -14.39
CA VAL A 334 -18.95 1.22 -13.77
C VAL A 334 -18.39 1.99 -12.58
N MET A 335 -17.65 1.32 -11.71
CA MET A 335 -16.95 1.96 -10.59
C MET A 335 -15.95 3.01 -11.06
N ALA A 336 -15.14 2.72 -12.08
CA ALA A 336 -14.19 3.67 -12.62
C ALA A 336 -14.87 4.94 -13.16
N ARG A 337 -15.99 4.80 -13.89
CA ARG A 337 -16.76 5.95 -14.40
C ARG A 337 -17.34 6.82 -13.27
N GLN A 338 -17.60 6.25 -12.10
CA GLN A 338 -18.14 6.98 -10.97
C GLN A 338 -17.06 7.74 -10.17
N TYR A 339 -15.87 7.17 -10.02
CA TYR A 339 -14.85 7.66 -9.07
C TYR A 339 -13.59 8.25 -9.70
N LEU A 340 -13.25 7.90 -10.96
CA LEU A 340 -12.07 8.43 -11.66
C LEU A 340 -12.42 9.71 -12.42
#